data_AF-A0A0N8WAJ3-F1
#
_entry.id   AF-A0A0N8WAJ3-F1
#
_cell.length_a   1.000
_cell.length_b   1.000
_cell.length_c   1.000
_cell.angle_alpha   90.00
_cell.angle_beta   90.00
_cell.angle_gamma   90.00
#
_symmetry.space_group_name_H-M   'P 1'
#
loop_
_entity.id
_entity.type
_entity.pdbx_description
1 polymer ?
#
loop_
_entity_poly.entity_id
_entity_poly.type
_entity_poly.pdbx_seq_one_letter_code
_entity_poly.pdbx_strand_id
1 'polypeptide(L)' 'MKSGKCPKCSSADIYFYEETVGKIPGAIWVRGLTYVCFNCNYMERYLDLNEKIKNKLLQLNKNENRKLVFRADEA' A
#
# COMPACT_ATOMS: atom_id res chain seq x y z
N MET A 1 2.30 -10.83 -7.21
CA MET A 1 1.15 -11.38 -6.46
C MET A 1 0.80 -12.73 -7.06
N LYS A 2 1.06 -13.84 -6.35
CA LYS A 2 1.14 -15.19 -6.96
C LYS A 2 -0.11 -16.07 -6.82
N SER A 3 -1.22 -15.53 -6.31
CA SER A 3 -2.43 -16.31 -6.14
C SER A 3 -3.59 -15.34 -6.12
N GLY A 4 -4.52 -15.44 -7.07
CA GLY A 4 -5.81 -14.74 -7.04
C GLY A 4 -6.71 -15.26 -5.91
N LYS A 5 -6.16 -15.37 -4.70
CA LYS A 5 -6.79 -15.88 -3.49
C LYS A 5 -6.43 -14.98 -2.31
N CYS A 6 -7.35 -14.89 -1.37
CA CYS A 6 -7.16 -14.13 -0.15
C CYS A 6 -6.08 -14.72 0.75
N PRO A 7 -5.10 -13.93 1.20
CA PRO A 7 -4.04 -14.43 2.08
C PRO A 7 -4.58 -14.85 3.47
N LYS A 8 -5.72 -14.30 3.90
CA LYS A 8 -6.31 -14.59 5.21
C LYS A 8 -7.21 -15.83 5.23
N CYS A 9 -7.99 -16.06 4.17
CA CYS A 9 -9.02 -17.11 4.15
C CYS A 9 -8.97 -18.01 2.90
N SER A 10 -8.00 -17.80 2.00
CA SER A 10 -7.86 -18.53 0.74
C SER A 10 -9.04 -18.43 -0.24
N SER A 11 -10.04 -17.58 0.03
CA SER A 11 -11.16 -17.32 -0.89
C SER A 11 -10.67 -16.74 -2.21
N ALA A 12 -11.29 -17.16 -3.31
CA ALA A 12 -11.07 -16.55 -4.63
C ALA A 12 -11.94 -15.30 -4.87
N ASP A 13 -12.88 -15.01 -3.96
CA ASP A 13 -13.78 -13.86 -4.05
C ASP A 13 -13.11 -12.59 -3.54
N ILE A 14 -12.32 -11.99 -4.44
CA ILE A 14 -11.41 -10.89 -4.15
C ILE A 14 -11.54 -9.81 -5.21
N TYR A 15 -11.40 -8.56 -4.80
CA TYR A 15 -11.45 -7.37 -5.64
C TYR A 15 -10.19 -6.53 -5.46
N PHE A 16 -9.71 -5.97 -6.57
CA PHE A 16 -8.59 -5.06 -6.58
C PHE A 16 -8.99 -3.81 -7.35
N TYR A 17 -8.59 -2.64 -6.85
CA TYR A 17 -8.69 -1.40 -7.61
C TYR A 17 -7.44 -0.56 -7.46
N GLU A 18 -7.00 0.01 -8.57
CA GLU A 18 -5.91 0.97 -8.62
C GLU A 18 -6.48 2.39 -8.61
N GLU A 19 -5.90 3.24 -7.77
CA GLU A 19 -6.26 4.64 -7.68
C GLU A 19 -5.01 5.52 -7.66
N THR A 20 -5.14 6.76 -8.13
CA THR A 20 -4.09 7.76 -7.92
C THR A 20 -4.34 8.45 -6.59
N VAL A 21 -3.49 8.18 -5.60
CA VAL A 21 -3.68 8.65 -4.20
C VAL A 21 -3.30 10.12 -4.06
N GLY A 22 -2.35 10.59 -4.87
CA GLY A 22 -1.97 11.99 -4.85
C GLY A 22 -0.70 12.29 -5.62
N LYS A 23 -0.36 13.58 -5.65
CA LYS A 23 0.85 14.11 -6.27
C LYS A 23 1.73 14.74 -5.20
N ILE A 24 2.92 14.20 -5.01
CA ILE A 24 3.91 14.81 -4.12
C ILE A 24 4.58 15.97 -4.88
N PRO A 25 4.72 17.18 -4.28
CA PRO A 25 5.47 18.28 -4.88
C PRO A 25 6.88 17.83 -5.27
N GLY A 26 7.22 17.97 -6.55
CA GLY A 26 8.45 17.42 -7.13
C GLY A 26 8.26 16.20 -8.05
N ALA A 27 7.07 16.03 -8.64
CA ALA A 27 6.79 15.23 -9.85
C ALA A 27 6.57 13.72 -9.69
N ILE A 28 6.13 13.23 -8.53
CA ILE A 28 5.84 11.80 -8.38
C ILE A 28 4.37 11.57 -8.03
N TRP A 29 3.69 10.86 -8.93
CA TRP A 29 2.36 10.33 -8.74
C TRP A 29 2.44 9.10 -7.85
N VAL A 30 1.68 9.09 -6.76
CA VAL A 30 1.56 7.91 -5.90
C VAL A 30 0.37 7.11 -6.38
N ARG A 31 0.61 5.88 -6.83
CA ARG A 31 -0.46 4.93 -7.13
C ARG A 31 -0.76 4.11 -5.87
N GLY A 32 -2.03 3.89 -5.61
CA GLY A 32 -2.52 3.02 -4.56
C GLY A 32 -3.17 1.81 -5.21
N LEU A 33 -2.88 0.63 -4.69
CA LEU A 33 -3.61 -0.59 -5.01
C LEU A 33 -4.34 -1.02 -3.76
N THR A 34 -5.66 -1.01 -3.81
CA THR A 34 -6.49 -1.51 -2.72
C THR A 34 -6.93 -2.93 -3.03
N TYR A 35 -6.73 -3.81 -2.07
CA TYR A 35 -7.08 -5.22 -2.07
C TYR A 35 -8.26 -5.44 -1.11
N VAL A 36 -9.31 -6.13 -1.54
CA VAL A 36 -10.48 -6.49 -0.71
C VAL A 36 -10.85 -7.95 -0.92
N CYS A 37 -11.11 -8.69 0.16
CA CYS A 37 -11.74 -10.01 0.12
C CYS A 37 -13.17 -9.92 0.62
N PHE A 38 -14.16 -10.29 -0.20
CA PHE A 38 -15.57 -10.21 0.19
C PHE A 38 -16.00 -11.32 1.15
N ASN A 39 -15.28 -12.45 1.16
CA ASN A 39 -15.63 -13.56 2.04
C ASN A 39 -15.28 -13.32 3.52
N CYS A 40 -14.16 -12.64 3.80
CA CYS A 40 -13.69 -12.43 5.18
C CYS A 40 -13.48 -10.95 5.56
N ASN A 41 -13.90 -10.03 4.68
CA ASN A 41 -13.74 -8.58 4.82
C ASN A 41 -12.29 -8.15 5.10
N TYR A 42 -11.31 -8.96 4.67
CA TYR A 42 -9.91 -8.59 4.75
C TYR A 42 -9.60 -7.54 3.69
N MET A 43 -9.01 -6.44 4.12
CA MET A 43 -8.65 -5.31 3.28
C MET A 43 -7.19 -4.94 3.53
N GLU A 44 -6.45 -4.71 2.44
CA GLU A 44 -5.08 -4.25 2.49
C GLU A 44 -4.88 -3.17 1.41
N ARG A 45 -4.04 -2.18 1.69
CA ARG A 45 -3.76 -1.10 0.74
C ARG A 45 -2.27 -0.98 0.55
N TYR A 46 -1.83 -1.15 -0.68
CA TYR A 46 -0.45 -0.96 -1.09
C TYR A 46 -0.30 0.42 -1.71
N LEU A 47 0.81 1.08 -1.42
CA LEU A 47 1.22 2.28 -2.11
C LEU A 47 2.41 1.91 -2.99
N ASP A 48 2.28 2.15 -4.29
CA ASP A 48 3.38 2.04 -5.23
C ASP A 48 4.30 3.25 -5.04
N LEU A 49 5.22 3.09 -4.10
CA LEU A 49 6.24 4.07 -3.80
C LEU A 49 7.49 3.70 -4.58
N ASN A 50 7.82 4.48 -5.62
CA ASN A 50 9.14 4.44 -6.21
C ASN A 50 10.20 4.68 -5.12
N GLU A 51 11.40 4.08 -5.20
CA GLU A 51 12.48 4.26 -4.22
C GLU A 51 12.77 5.74 -3.92
N LYS A 52 12.64 6.62 -4.91
CA LYS A 52 12.76 8.08 -4.72
C LYS A 52 11.71 8.63 -3.75
N ILE A 53 10.47 8.14 -3.82
CA ILE A 53 9.41 8.52 -2.89
C ILE A 53 9.68 7.93 -1.51
N LYS A 54 10.06 6.66 -1.43
CA LYS A 54 10.37 5.98 -0.17
C LYS A 54 11.46 6.75 0.60
N ASN A 55 12.54 7.14 -0.07
CA ASN A 55 13.62 7.92 0.52
C ASN A 55 13.17 9.32 0.93
N LYS A 56 12.34 10.00 0.12
CA LYS A 56 11.82 11.33 0.47
C LYS A 56 10.83 11.28 1.64
N LEU A 57 9.98 10.26 1.73
CA LEU A 57 9.09 10.02 2.87
C LEU A 57 9.88 9.70 4.15
N LEU A 58 10.92 8.87 4.06
CA LEU A 58 11.81 8.59 5.19
C LEU A 58 12.55 9.84 5.69
N GLN A 59 12.96 10.73 4.78
CA GLN A 59 13.58 12.01 5.13
C GLN A 59 12.58 12.98 5.79
N LEU A 60 11.35 13.07 5.28
CA LEU A 60 10.30 13.90 5.88
C LEU A 60 9.91 13.41 7.29
N ASN A 61 9.84 12.09 7.49
CA ASN A 61 9.52 11.46 8.77
C ASN A 61 10.61 11.64 9.85
N LYS A 62 11.85 11.98 9.46
CA LYS A 62 12.91 12.35 10.44
C LYS A 62 12.75 13.77 10.98
N ASN A 63 12.09 14.66 10.23
CA ASN A 63 11.95 16.08 10.60
C ASN A 63 10.64 16.39 11.34
N GLU A 64 9.62 15.56 11.19
CA GLU A 64 8.38 15.66 11.94
C GLU A 64 8.19 14.39 12.76
N ASN A 65 7.98 14.52 14.06
CA ASN A 65 7.80 13.46 15.07
C ASN A 65 6.51 12.61 14.83
N ARG A 66 6.24 12.18 13.59
CA ARG A 66 5.01 11.53 13.12
C ARG A 66 5.30 10.14 12.59
N LYS A 67 5.19 9.15 13.47
CA LYS A 67 5.41 7.73 13.19
C LYS A 67 4.53 7.23 12.01
N LEU A 68 5.08 7.19 10.79
CA LEU A 68 4.48 6.41 9.71
C LEU A 68 4.66 4.92 10.02
N VAL A 69 3.56 4.27 10.40
CA VAL A 69 3.51 2.82 10.63
C VAL A 69 3.45 2.15 9.27
N PHE A 70 4.61 1.75 8.74
CA PHE A 70 4.68 0.75 7.68
C PHE A 70 4.63 -0.62 8.35
N ARG A 71 3.48 -1.31 8.27
CA ARG A 71 3.47 -2.76 8.54
C ARG A 71 4.08 -3.45 7.33
N ALA A 72 5.38 -3.70 7.41
CA ALA A 72 5.95 -4.86 6.77
C ALA A 72 5.73 -6.01 7.75
N ASP A 73 4.71 -6.83 7.53
CA ASP A 73 4.65 -8.10 8.23
C ASP A 73 5.56 -9.07 7.47
N GLU A 74 6.61 -9.46 8.19
CA GLU A 74 7.70 -10.34 7.84
C GLU A 74 7.21 -11.78 7.60
N ALA A 75 7.93 -12.48 6.70
CA ALA A 75 8.17 -13.93 6.62
C ALA A 75 6.97 -14.90 6.60
#